data_AF-A0A0R3KMY9-F1
#
_entry.id   AF-A0A0R3KMY9-F1
#
_cell.length_a   1.000
_cell.length_b   1.000
_cell.length_c   1.000
_cell.angle_alpha   90.00
_cell.angle_beta   90.00
_cell.angle_gamma   90.00
#
_symmetry.space_group_name_H-M   'P 1'
#
loop_
_entity.id
_entity.type
_entity.pdbx_description
1 polymer ?
#
loop_
_entity_poly.entity_id
_entity_poly.type
_entity_poly.pdbx_seq_one_letter_code
_entity_poly.pdbx_strand_id
1 'polypeptide(L)'
;MAYSPKCLFLGVLIASIITSSASAAVVIQAVNGNGSFDQNALFQSDQTNLTTVTAIGNQSQADLITFTSNDAFNTNANGQATITAFNTTFNDLSFIPAGTETGFTAVLFNIIVPNNSNPPITVSFSFNNGAFGDLTLGNNVYDFTLGNGSNFFLATVTNGSIISQGSLVTSGNMDAFQQVRVDTVAAVPEPSTWAMLILGFAGVGFMAYRRKNQGSAFRIV
;
A
#
# COMPACT_ATOMS: atom_id res chain seq x y z
N MET A 1 -30.97 -41.74 59.32
CA MET A 1 -31.13 -40.30 58.99
C MET A 1 -29.94 -39.88 58.14
N ALA A 2 -30.22 -39.09 57.10
CA ALA A 2 -29.52 -39.08 55.81
C ALA A 2 -28.17 -38.33 55.78
N TYR A 3 -27.20 -38.87 55.04
CA TYR A 3 -26.06 -38.15 54.49
C TYR A 3 -26.46 -37.57 53.13
N SER A 4 -26.36 -36.25 52.97
CA SER A 4 -26.55 -35.52 51.72
C SER A 4 -25.20 -35.29 51.04
N PRO A 5 -25.02 -35.58 49.74
CA PRO A 5 -23.88 -35.08 48.99
C PRO A 5 -24.22 -33.68 48.43
N LYS A 6 -23.41 -32.68 48.76
CA LYS A 6 -23.47 -31.36 48.13
C LYS A 6 -22.75 -31.44 46.78
N CYS A 7 -23.51 -31.43 45.69
CA CYS A 7 -22.97 -31.25 44.34
C CYS A 7 -22.35 -29.84 44.22
N LEU A 8 -21.05 -29.79 43.97
CA LEU A 8 -20.30 -28.56 43.76
C LEU A 8 -20.30 -28.28 42.24
N PHE A 9 -21.16 -27.37 41.79
CA PHE A 9 -21.20 -26.91 40.39
C PHE A 9 -19.99 -26.01 40.14
N LEU A 10 -19.05 -26.48 39.31
CA LEU A 10 -17.92 -25.70 38.82
C LEU A 10 -18.41 -24.90 37.58
N GLY A 11 -18.78 -23.64 37.78
CA GLY A 11 -19.16 -22.74 36.70
C GLY A 11 -17.90 -22.23 35.97
N VAL A 12 -17.72 -22.64 34.72
CA VAL A 12 -16.71 -22.06 33.83
C VAL A 12 -17.23 -20.71 33.34
N LEU A 13 -16.60 -19.63 33.81
CA LEU A 13 -16.86 -18.27 33.32
C LEU A 13 -16.06 -18.05 32.03
N ILE A 14 -16.72 -18.07 30.88
CA ILE A 14 -16.11 -17.70 29.60
C ILE A 14 -16.05 -16.17 29.55
N ALA A 15 -14.86 -15.60 29.71
CA ALA A 15 -14.63 -14.17 29.49
C ALA A 15 -14.61 -13.89 27.99
N SER A 16 -15.68 -13.26 27.48
CA SER A 16 -15.71 -12.71 26.13
C SER A 16 -14.80 -11.47 26.08
N ILE A 17 -13.64 -11.59 25.44
CA ILE A 17 -12.80 -10.45 25.11
C ILE A 17 -13.53 -9.66 24.02
N ILE A 18 -14.06 -8.50 24.37
CA ILE A 18 -14.56 -7.54 23.38
C ILE A 18 -13.32 -6.92 22.75
N THR A 19 -12.82 -7.53 21.67
CA THR A 19 -11.80 -6.90 20.83
C THR A 19 -12.50 -5.78 20.06
N SER A 20 -12.28 -4.53 20.44
CA SER A 20 -12.60 -3.41 19.56
C SER A 20 -11.74 -3.57 18.30
N SER A 21 -12.37 -3.85 17.16
CA SER A 21 -11.69 -3.83 15.87
C SER A 21 -11.03 -2.46 15.69
N ALA A 22 -9.70 -2.41 15.66
CA ALA A 22 -8.99 -1.18 15.30
C ALA A 22 -9.37 -0.81 13.87
N SER A 23 -9.93 0.40 13.66
CA SER A 23 -10.25 0.86 12.32
C SER A 23 -8.96 1.12 11.54
N ALA A 24 -8.78 0.42 10.44
CA ALA A 24 -7.75 0.66 9.43
C ALA A 24 -7.92 2.06 8.83
N ALA A 25 -7.13 3.04 9.25
CA ALA A 25 -7.21 4.41 8.72
C ALA A 25 -5.95 4.81 7.94
N VAL A 26 -6.15 5.50 6.81
CA VAL A 26 -5.12 6.30 6.15
C VAL A 26 -5.10 7.66 6.82
N VAL A 27 -3.92 8.18 7.17
CA VAL A 27 -3.73 9.53 7.68
C VAL A 27 -2.84 10.27 6.69
N ILE A 28 -3.32 11.41 6.19
CA ILE A 28 -2.53 12.32 5.37
C ILE A 28 -2.26 13.62 6.13
N GLN A 29 -1.05 14.15 5.98
CA GLN A 29 -0.62 15.40 6.59
C GLN A 29 0.31 16.18 5.66
N ALA A 30 0.31 17.50 5.79
CA ALA A 30 1.34 18.34 5.19
C ALA A 30 2.66 18.16 5.92
N VAL A 31 3.77 18.08 5.18
CA VAL A 31 5.12 17.87 5.73
C VAL A 31 6.12 18.86 5.14
N ASN A 32 7.30 18.97 5.76
CA ASN A 32 8.38 19.83 5.27
C ASN A 32 9.46 18.98 4.59
N GLY A 33 9.27 18.73 3.29
CA GLY A 33 10.26 18.06 2.44
C GLY A 33 10.25 16.53 2.53
N ASN A 34 11.39 15.94 2.16
CA ASN A 34 11.48 14.52 1.86
C ASN A 34 11.99 13.73 3.07
N GLY A 35 11.32 12.63 3.40
CA GLY A 35 11.78 11.62 4.37
C GLY A 35 12.63 10.51 3.75
N SER A 36 12.95 9.50 4.56
CA SER A 36 13.52 8.22 4.11
C SER A 36 12.39 7.28 3.69
N PHE A 37 12.47 6.72 2.48
CA PHE A 37 11.48 5.81 1.91
C PHE A 37 12.18 4.65 1.19
N ASP A 38 11.46 3.55 0.99
CA ASP A 38 11.97 2.41 0.24
C ASP A 38 12.23 2.75 -1.22
N GLN A 39 11.29 3.41 -1.89
CA GLN A 39 11.39 3.68 -3.32
C GLN A 39 11.10 5.15 -3.64
N ASN A 40 11.84 5.67 -4.62
CA ASN A 40 11.51 6.91 -5.31
C ASN A 40 10.97 6.54 -6.68
N ALA A 41 9.86 7.16 -7.10
CA ALA A 41 9.36 6.98 -8.44
C ALA A 41 10.23 7.74 -9.46
N LEU A 42 10.53 7.12 -10.59
CA LEU A 42 11.25 7.72 -11.73
C LEU A 42 10.54 7.41 -13.04
N PHE A 43 10.63 8.35 -13.98
CA PHE A 43 10.30 8.10 -15.38
C PHE A 43 11.59 7.84 -16.17
N GLN A 44 11.53 6.88 -17.10
CA GLN A 44 12.70 6.50 -17.91
C GLN A 44 12.94 7.43 -19.10
N SER A 45 11.88 8.10 -19.56
CA SER A 45 11.94 9.04 -20.68
C SER A 45 10.93 10.17 -20.50
N ASP A 46 11.23 11.30 -21.12
CA ASP A 46 10.26 12.37 -21.29
C ASP A 46 9.17 11.88 -22.24
N GLN A 47 7.91 11.97 -21.82
CA GLN A 47 6.75 11.59 -22.62
C GLN A 47 5.74 12.73 -22.59
N THR A 48 4.93 12.86 -23.64
CA THR A 48 3.94 13.92 -23.75
C THR A 48 2.57 13.36 -24.15
N ASN A 49 1.52 14.10 -23.80
CA ASN A 49 0.14 13.77 -24.15
C ASN A 49 -0.29 12.36 -23.69
N LEU A 50 -0.01 12.03 -22.43
CA LEU A 50 -0.40 10.79 -21.77
C LEU A 50 -1.56 11.02 -20.81
N THR A 51 -2.48 10.06 -20.69
CA THR A 51 -3.48 10.04 -19.60
C THR A 51 -3.13 9.01 -18.52
N THR A 52 -2.18 8.12 -18.80
CA THR A 52 -1.67 7.14 -17.85
C THR A 52 -0.18 6.91 -18.07
N VAL A 53 0.56 6.70 -16.98
CA VAL A 53 1.99 6.39 -17.02
C VAL A 53 2.39 5.57 -15.81
N THR A 54 3.26 4.59 -16.01
CA THR A 54 3.85 3.80 -14.94
C THR A 54 5.28 4.25 -14.69
N ALA A 55 5.56 4.65 -13.45
CA ALA A 55 6.91 4.97 -12.99
C ALA A 55 7.59 3.71 -12.45
N ILE A 56 8.93 3.68 -12.53
CA ILE A 56 9.77 2.63 -11.94
C ILE A 56 10.33 3.10 -10.59
N GLY A 57 10.86 2.17 -9.79
CA GLY A 57 11.57 2.50 -8.55
C GLY A 57 13.08 2.68 -8.74
N ASN A 58 13.72 3.45 -7.86
CA ASN A 58 15.18 3.72 -7.93
C ASN A 58 16.04 2.49 -7.59
N GLN A 59 15.47 1.44 -6.99
CA GLN A 59 16.21 0.25 -6.59
C GLN A 59 15.95 -0.95 -7.52
N SER A 60 15.87 -0.70 -8.83
CA SER A 60 15.58 -1.71 -9.86
C SER A 60 14.21 -2.38 -9.73
N GLN A 61 13.26 -1.71 -9.06
CA GLN A 61 11.86 -2.15 -9.03
C GLN A 61 11.23 -1.82 -10.39
N ALA A 62 10.95 -2.87 -11.17
CA ALA A 62 10.15 -2.74 -12.38
C ALA A 62 8.72 -2.39 -11.97
N ASP A 63 8.15 -1.38 -12.63
CA ASP A 63 6.77 -0.90 -12.44
C ASP A 63 6.38 -0.72 -10.95
N LEU A 64 6.60 0.47 -10.43
CA LEU A 64 6.35 0.80 -9.02
C LEU A 64 4.93 1.34 -8.79
N ILE A 65 4.55 2.34 -9.57
CA ILE A 65 3.32 3.10 -9.36
C ILE A 65 2.81 3.61 -10.70
N THR A 66 1.52 3.42 -10.95
CA THR A 66 0.84 3.93 -12.15
C THR A 66 0.03 5.16 -11.78
N PHE A 67 0.24 6.24 -12.51
CA PHE A 67 -0.53 7.48 -12.42
C PHE A 67 -1.53 7.56 -13.55
N THR A 68 -2.72 8.10 -13.25
CA THR A 68 -3.78 8.32 -14.23
C THR A 68 -4.49 9.63 -13.94
N SER A 69 -4.78 10.41 -14.98
CA SER A 69 -5.53 11.67 -14.93
C SER A 69 -6.59 11.67 -16.03
N ASN A 70 -7.67 12.42 -15.84
CA ASN A 70 -8.69 12.59 -16.88
C ASN A 70 -8.15 13.37 -18.08
N ASP A 71 -7.33 14.38 -17.80
CA ASP A 71 -6.67 15.20 -18.82
C ASP A 71 -5.25 14.72 -19.11
N ALA A 72 -4.80 15.02 -20.33
CA ALA A 72 -3.47 14.63 -20.77
C ALA A 72 -2.36 15.44 -20.06
N PHE A 73 -1.28 14.76 -19.70
CA PHE A 73 -0.11 15.30 -19.05
C PHE A 73 1.18 14.89 -19.77
N ASN A 74 2.28 15.52 -19.35
CA ASN A 74 3.64 15.18 -19.74
C ASN A 74 4.37 14.56 -18.56
N THR A 75 5.34 13.71 -18.83
CA THR A 75 6.32 13.23 -17.86
C THR A 75 7.71 13.76 -18.18
N ASN A 76 8.51 13.98 -17.14
CA ASN A 76 9.90 14.35 -17.28
C ASN A 76 10.81 13.37 -16.51
N ALA A 77 11.89 12.92 -17.16
CA ALA A 77 12.83 11.90 -16.71
C ALA A 77 14.11 12.46 -16.06
N ASN A 78 14.11 13.71 -15.57
CA ASN A 78 15.26 14.32 -14.91
C ASN A 78 15.36 13.95 -13.42
N GLY A 79 15.64 12.68 -13.14
CA GLY A 79 15.85 12.18 -11.78
C GLY A 79 14.56 11.70 -11.11
N GLN A 80 13.84 12.58 -10.42
CA GLN A 80 12.59 12.18 -9.74
C GLN A 80 11.39 12.34 -10.66
N ALA A 81 10.39 11.46 -10.49
CA ALA A 81 9.14 11.55 -11.25
C ALA A 81 8.54 12.95 -11.15
N THR A 82 8.27 13.55 -12.31
CA THR A 82 7.64 14.85 -12.46
C THR A 82 6.59 14.75 -13.55
N ILE A 83 5.36 15.12 -13.22
CA ILE A 83 4.21 15.18 -14.12
C ILE A 83 3.76 16.64 -14.21
N THR A 84 3.54 17.14 -15.43
CA THR A 84 3.07 18.51 -15.68
C THR A 84 1.93 18.51 -16.69
N ALA A 85 1.12 19.57 -16.73
CA ALA A 85 0.07 19.71 -17.75
C ALA A 85 0.62 19.59 -19.19
N PHE A 86 -0.13 18.95 -20.10
CA PHE A 86 0.20 18.97 -21.53
C PHE A 86 -0.31 20.23 -22.22
N ASN A 87 -1.54 20.65 -21.92
CA ASN A 87 -2.18 21.83 -22.52
C ASN A 87 -2.46 22.94 -21.50
N THR A 88 -3.44 22.76 -20.62
CA THR A 88 -3.99 23.81 -19.75
C THR A 88 -4.65 23.27 -18.50
N THR A 89 -5.22 22.07 -18.52
CA THR A 89 -5.88 21.51 -17.34
C THR A 89 -5.00 20.44 -16.71
N PHE A 90 -4.75 20.59 -15.41
CA PHE A 90 -4.09 19.57 -14.61
C PHE A 90 -4.49 19.77 -13.16
N ASN A 91 -5.69 19.28 -12.83
CA ASN A 91 -6.32 19.48 -11.54
C ASN A 91 -6.75 18.17 -10.87
N ASP A 92 -6.52 17.03 -11.51
CA ASP A 92 -6.72 15.71 -10.94
C ASP A 92 -5.52 14.79 -11.19
N LEU A 93 -5.33 13.84 -10.29
CA LEU A 93 -4.43 12.73 -10.49
C LEU A 93 -4.84 11.59 -9.56
N SER A 94 -4.76 10.37 -10.06
CA SER A 94 -4.91 9.16 -9.29
C SER A 94 -3.67 8.29 -9.44
N PHE A 95 -3.45 7.42 -8.46
CA PHE A 95 -2.36 6.46 -8.50
C PHE A 95 -2.77 5.12 -7.92
N ILE A 96 -2.17 4.06 -8.45
CA ILE A 96 -2.28 2.69 -7.96
C ILE A 96 -0.88 2.05 -7.91
N PRO A 97 -0.64 1.10 -6.98
CA PRO A 97 0.53 0.23 -7.05
C PRO A 97 0.60 -0.51 -8.40
N ALA A 98 1.81 -0.79 -8.87
CA ALA A 98 2.06 -1.52 -10.10
C ALA A 98 3.02 -2.72 -9.86
N GLY A 99 3.19 -3.54 -10.89
CA GLY A 99 4.14 -4.66 -10.85
C GLY A 99 3.77 -5.70 -9.77
N THR A 100 4.74 -6.01 -8.90
CA THR A 100 4.56 -6.98 -7.79
C THR A 100 4.10 -6.33 -6.49
N GLU A 101 3.88 -5.02 -6.48
CA GLU A 101 3.45 -4.29 -5.30
C GLU A 101 1.96 -4.45 -5.08
N THR A 102 1.58 -4.81 -3.86
CA THR A 102 0.17 -5.00 -3.48
C THR A 102 -0.46 -3.75 -2.86
N GLY A 103 0.39 -2.78 -2.48
CA GLY A 103 0.00 -1.56 -1.79
C GLY A 103 1.21 -0.82 -1.23
N PHE A 104 0.93 0.35 -0.66
CA PHE A 104 1.94 1.17 0.03
C PHE A 104 1.58 1.36 1.50
N THR A 105 2.56 1.32 2.40
CA THR A 105 2.36 1.71 3.80
C THR A 105 2.50 3.22 3.99
N ALA A 106 3.27 3.87 3.12
CA ALA A 106 3.42 5.30 3.06
C ALA A 106 3.57 5.79 1.61
N VAL A 107 3.01 6.96 1.31
CA VAL A 107 3.18 7.66 0.03
C VAL A 107 3.44 9.13 0.32
N LEU A 108 4.57 9.64 -0.16
CA LEU A 108 4.92 11.05 -0.12
C LEU A 108 4.97 11.63 -1.53
N PHE A 109 4.50 12.85 -1.69
CA PHE A 109 4.55 13.57 -2.96
C PHE A 109 4.55 15.09 -2.73
N ASN A 110 4.91 15.82 -3.77
CA ASN A 110 4.91 17.28 -3.80
C ASN A 110 3.98 17.78 -4.91
N ILE A 111 3.08 18.69 -4.55
CA ILE A 111 2.21 19.41 -5.48
C ILE A 111 2.79 20.82 -5.68
N ILE A 112 3.03 21.18 -6.93
CA ILE A 112 3.44 22.53 -7.31
C ILE A 112 2.23 23.32 -7.76
N VAL A 113 1.99 24.45 -7.10
CA VAL A 113 0.91 25.39 -7.40
C VAL A 113 1.49 26.66 -8.04
N PRO A 114 0.82 27.24 -9.06
CA PRO A 114 1.26 28.48 -9.67
C PRO A 114 1.54 29.60 -8.67
N ASN A 115 2.63 30.34 -8.88
CA ASN A 115 3.10 31.40 -7.97
C ASN A 115 2.15 32.60 -7.81
N ASN A 116 1.08 32.66 -8.61
CA ASN A 116 0.09 33.73 -8.67
C ASN A 116 -1.35 33.22 -8.41
N SER A 117 -1.50 32.05 -7.79
CA SER A 117 -2.81 31.47 -7.47
C SER A 117 -3.57 32.36 -6.48
N ASN A 118 -4.64 33.00 -6.94
CA ASN A 118 -5.53 33.81 -6.12
C ASN A 118 -6.97 33.69 -6.66
N PRO A 119 -7.93 33.12 -5.90
CA PRO A 119 -7.82 32.63 -4.53
C PRO A 119 -6.87 31.42 -4.38
N PRO A 120 -6.43 31.08 -3.15
CA PRO A 120 -5.64 29.87 -2.91
C PRO A 120 -6.33 28.62 -3.44
N ILE A 121 -5.56 27.71 -4.03
CA ILE A 121 -6.08 26.42 -4.50
C ILE A 121 -6.31 25.52 -3.29
N THR A 122 -7.42 24.78 -3.30
CA THR A 122 -7.66 23.68 -2.35
C THR A 122 -7.44 22.35 -3.04
N VAL A 123 -7.00 21.35 -2.27
CA VAL A 123 -6.88 19.96 -2.71
C VAL A 123 -7.71 19.06 -1.80
N SER A 124 -8.38 18.09 -2.41
CA SER A 124 -9.12 17.03 -1.75
C SER A 124 -8.47 15.71 -2.10
N PHE A 125 -7.99 14.98 -1.09
CA PHE A 125 -7.41 13.64 -1.26
C PHE A 125 -8.42 12.56 -0.89
N SER A 126 -8.37 11.43 -1.58
CA SER A 126 -9.15 10.24 -1.26
C SER A 126 -8.26 8.99 -1.36
N PHE A 127 -8.43 8.03 -0.46
CA PHE A 127 -7.60 6.81 -0.40
C PHE A 127 -8.43 5.57 -0.13
N ASN A 128 -8.06 4.47 -0.79
CA ASN A 128 -8.53 3.12 -0.46
C ASN A 128 -7.50 2.41 0.43
N ASN A 129 -7.98 1.82 1.53
CA ASN A 129 -7.15 1.15 2.54
C ASN A 129 -7.51 -0.34 2.65
N GLY A 130 -6.98 -1.17 1.76
CA GLY A 130 -7.12 -2.64 1.81
C GLY A 130 -8.29 -3.27 1.04
N ALA A 131 -9.13 -2.49 0.35
CA ALA A 131 -10.08 -3.02 -0.64
C ALA A 131 -9.77 -2.43 -2.02
N PHE A 132 -9.64 -3.27 -3.05
CA PHE A 132 -9.60 -2.83 -4.44
C PHE A 132 -11.05 -2.59 -4.88
N GLY A 133 -11.41 -1.34 -5.17
CA GLY A 133 -12.77 -0.95 -5.56
C GLY A 133 -12.80 0.49 -6.07
N ASP A 134 -13.91 0.86 -6.71
CA ASP A 134 -14.11 2.20 -7.27
C ASP A 134 -13.99 3.27 -6.17
N LEU A 135 -13.03 4.19 -6.34
CA LEU A 135 -12.79 5.28 -5.40
C LEU A 135 -13.81 6.38 -5.63
N THR A 136 -14.98 6.24 -5.01
CA THR A 136 -15.97 7.31 -5.00
C THR A 136 -15.49 8.43 -4.06
N LEU A 137 -15.34 9.65 -4.59
CA LEU A 137 -15.15 10.85 -3.78
C LEU A 137 -16.27 10.92 -2.74
N GLY A 138 -15.93 10.81 -1.44
CA GLY A 138 -16.91 10.78 -0.35
C GLY A 138 -16.53 9.86 0.82
N ASN A 139 -15.65 8.88 0.60
CA ASN A 139 -15.07 8.06 1.67
C ASN A 139 -13.65 8.55 1.97
N ASN A 140 -13.41 9.05 3.20
CA ASN A 140 -12.10 9.54 3.68
C ASN A 140 -11.52 10.71 2.85
N VAL A 141 -12.33 11.75 2.61
CA VAL A 141 -11.87 12.98 1.95
C VAL A 141 -11.06 13.83 2.92
N TYR A 142 -9.85 14.21 2.53
CA TYR A 142 -8.98 15.11 3.29
C TYR A 142 -8.72 16.39 2.50
N ASP A 143 -9.19 17.51 3.04
CA ASP A 143 -9.09 18.81 2.39
C ASP A 143 -7.94 19.65 2.95
N PHE A 144 -7.15 20.25 2.06
CA PHE A 144 -6.08 21.18 2.41
C PHE A 144 -6.14 22.42 1.53
N THR A 145 -5.72 23.56 2.08
CA THR A 145 -5.39 24.75 1.29
C THR A 145 -3.91 24.70 0.92
N LEU A 146 -3.61 24.88 -0.37
CA LEU A 146 -2.26 24.88 -0.90
C LEU A 146 -1.67 26.30 -0.91
N GLY A 147 -0.40 26.40 -0.54
CA GLY A 147 0.41 27.60 -0.77
C GLY A 147 0.96 27.63 -2.19
N ASN A 148 1.43 28.79 -2.62
CA ASN A 148 2.12 28.95 -3.90
C ASN A 148 3.46 28.18 -3.89
N GLY A 149 3.82 27.57 -5.02
CA GLY A 149 5.02 26.74 -5.12
C GLY A 149 4.82 25.35 -4.54
N SER A 150 5.78 24.87 -3.74
CA SER A 150 5.82 23.48 -3.27
C SER A 150 4.93 23.21 -2.06
N ASN A 151 4.20 22.09 -2.11
CA ASN A 151 3.34 21.60 -1.03
C ASN A 151 3.54 20.09 -0.89
N PHE A 152 4.23 19.67 0.17
CA PHE A 152 4.49 18.25 0.42
C PHE A 152 3.43 17.62 1.30
N PHE A 153 3.03 16.41 0.94
CA PHE A 153 2.09 15.61 1.70
C PHE A 153 2.66 14.21 1.94
N LEU A 154 2.32 13.65 3.09
CA LEU A 154 2.64 12.28 3.48
C LEU A 154 1.34 11.58 3.89
N ALA A 155 0.94 10.57 3.12
CA ALA A 155 -0.10 9.62 3.48
C ALA A 155 0.54 8.39 4.12
N THR A 156 0.02 7.95 5.26
CA THR A 156 0.49 6.76 6.01
C THR A 156 -0.70 5.94 6.46
N VAL A 157 -0.50 4.65 6.70
CA VAL A 157 -1.55 3.75 7.19
C VAL A 157 -1.22 3.19 8.56
N THR A 158 -2.25 2.74 9.26
CA THR A 158 -2.13 2.13 10.58
C THR A 158 -2.60 0.68 10.55
N ASN A 159 -2.28 -0.08 11.61
CA ASN A 159 -2.82 -1.43 11.85
C ASN A 159 -2.58 -2.44 10.70
N GLY A 160 -1.41 -2.38 10.04
CA GLY A 160 -1.04 -3.35 9.00
C GLY A 160 -1.85 -3.24 7.71
N SER A 161 -2.53 -2.12 7.50
CA SER A 161 -3.29 -1.84 6.27
C SER A 161 -2.35 -1.35 5.16
N ILE A 162 -2.89 -1.12 3.96
CA ILE A 162 -2.14 -0.65 2.79
C ILE A 162 -2.96 0.34 1.99
N ILE A 163 -2.31 1.35 1.42
CA ILE A 163 -2.87 2.22 0.40
C ILE A 163 -2.86 1.45 -0.92
N SER A 164 -4.03 0.98 -1.34
CA SER A 164 -4.22 0.27 -2.62
C SER A 164 -4.53 1.23 -3.78
N GLN A 165 -4.97 2.45 -3.46
CA GLN A 165 -5.18 3.53 -4.42
C GLN A 165 -5.21 4.87 -3.68
N GLY A 166 -4.75 5.92 -4.34
CA GLY A 166 -4.99 7.30 -3.91
C GLY A 166 -5.40 8.17 -5.08
N SER A 167 -6.16 9.22 -4.79
CA SER A 167 -6.44 10.28 -5.75
C SER A 167 -6.42 11.64 -5.09
N LEU A 168 -6.25 12.65 -5.93
CA LEU A 168 -6.37 14.05 -5.59
C LEU A 168 -7.23 14.74 -6.64
N VAL A 169 -8.00 15.72 -6.19
CA VAL A 169 -8.67 16.71 -7.04
C VAL A 169 -8.41 18.08 -6.45
N THR A 170 -8.14 19.06 -7.30
CA THR A 170 -7.85 20.43 -6.90
C THR A 170 -8.86 21.41 -7.47
N SER A 171 -9.10 22.51 -6.75
CA SER A 171 -10.05 23.56 -7.16
C SER A 171 -9.55 24.43 -8.32
N GLY A 172 -8.29 24.28 -8.72
CA GLY A 172 -7.62 24.99 -9.81
C GLY A 172 -6.42 24.19 -10.31
N ASN A 173 -5.77 24.64 -11.38
CA ASN A 173 -4.68 23.88 -11.97
C ASN A 173 -3.41 23.87 -11.09
N MET A 174 -2.81 22.70 -10.98
CA MET A 174 -1.44 22.53 -10.49
C MET A 174 -0.47 22.73 -11.65
N ASP A 175 0.73 23.26 -11.37
CA ASP A 175 1.81 23.31 -12.35
C ASP A 175 2.46 21.93 -12.52
N ALA A 176 2.62 21.20 -11.41
CA ALA A 176 3.26 19.89 -11.42
C ALA A 176 2.87 19.00 -10.23
N PHE A 177 2.98 17.69 -10.43
CA PHE A 177 2.98 16.66 -9.39
C PHE A 177 4.32 15.91 -9.46
N GLN A 178 5.08 15.92 -8.37
CA GLN A 178 6.47 15.46 -8.44
C GLN A 178 7.00 14.86 -7.13
N GLN A 179 8.22 14.32 -7.20
CA GLN A 179 8.99 13.82 -6.06
C GLN A 179 8.28 12.72 -5.26
N VAL A 180 7.62 11.81 -5.99
CA VAL A 180 6.85 10.71 -5.39
C VAL A 180 7.78 9.69 -4.75
N ARG A 181 7.49 9.31 -3.51
CA ARG A 181 8.20 8.30 -2.73
C ARG A 181 7.21 7.39 -2.03
N VAL A 182 7.57 6.13 -1.89
CA VAL A 182 6.68 5.12 -1.32
C VAL A 182 7.45 4.11 -0.47
N ASP A 183 6.79 3.63 0.57
CA ASP A 183 7.17 2.41 1.29
C ASP A 183 6.30 1.27 0.80
N THR A 184 6.92 0.21 0.27
CA THR A 184 6.22 -0.78 -0.54
C THR A 184 5.88 -2.04 0.24
N VAL A 185 4.77 -2.68 -0.15
CA VAL A 185 4.38 -4.00 0.36
C VAL A 185 4.33 -4.97 -0.80
N ALA A 186 5.41 -5.72 -0.94
CA ALA A 186 5.50 -6.79 -1.92
C ALA A 186 4.63 -7.98 -1.50
N ALA A 187 4.07 -8.68 -2.48
CA ALA A 187 3.37 -9.93 -2.24
C ALA A 187 4.32 -10.94 -1.56
N VAL A 188 3.97 -11.40 -0.36
CA VAL A 188 4.69 -12.49 0.31
C VAL A 188 4.47 -13.76 -0.53
N PRO A 189 5.53 -14.51 -0.90
CA PRO A 189 5.39 -15.78 -1.60
C PRO A 189 4.42 -16.69 -0.84
N GLU A 190 3.45 -17.23 -1.57
CA GLU A 190 2.25 -17.84 -1.01
C GLU A 190 2.55 -18.79 0.17
N PRO A 191 1.70 -18.84 1.22
CA PRO A 191 1.82 -19.82 2.30
C PRO A 191 1.90 -21.27 1.80
N SER A 192 1.37 -21.56 0.61
CA SER A 192 1.45 -22.84 -0.09
C SER A 192 2.91 -23.23 -0.42
N THR A 193 3.79 -22.26 -0.70
CA THR A 193 5.22 -22.50 -0.95
C THR A 193 5.90 -23.05 0.30
N TRP A 194 5.61 -22.44 1.45
CA TRP A 194 6.10 -22.90 2.75
C TRP A 194 5.50 -24.25 3.11
N ALA A 195 4.20 -24.43 2.89
CA ALA A 195 3.50 -25.67 3.15
C ALA A 195 4.03 -26.83 2.29
N MET A 196 4.31 -26.60 1.00
CA MET A 196 4.86 -27.63 0.11
C MET A 196 6.30 -27.98 0.45
N LEU A 197 7.11 -27.00 0.88
CA LEU A 197 8.47 -27.25 1.35
C LEU A 197 8.46 -28.08 2.63
N ILE A 198 7.61 -27.72 3.60
CA ILE A 198 7.42 -28.47 4.85
C ILE A 198 6.87 -29.87 4.58
N LEU A 199 5.87 -30.01 3.69
CA LEU A 199 5.34 -31.31 3.30
C LEU A 199 6.38 -32.18 2.58
N GLY A 200 7.22 -31.58 1.73
CA GLY A 200 8.34 -32.26 1.07
C GLY A 200 9.33 -32.83 2.09
N PHE A 201 9.77 -32.02 3.06
CA PHE A 201 10.67 -32.48 4.13
C PHE A 201 10.00 -33.50 5.06
N ALA A 202 8.73 -33.32 5.41
CA ALA A 202 7.97 -34.28 6.20
C ALA A 202 7.82 -35.63 5.47
N GLY A 203 7.56 -35.60 4.16
CA GLY A 203 7.45 -36.80 3.32
C GLY A 203 8.75 -37.59 3.26
N VAL A 204 9.89 -36.92 3.09
CA VAL A 204 11.21 -37.58 3.10
C VAL A 204 11.53 -38.15 4.48
N GLY A 205 11.29 -37.37 5.55
CA GLY A 205 11.48 -37.82 6.93
C GLY A 205 10.64 -39.06 7.28
N PHE A 206 9.38 -39.09 6.84
CA PHE A 206 8.48 -40.22 7.05
C PHE A 206 8.93 -41.48 6.31
N MET A 207 9.37 -41.35 5.05
CA MET A 207 9.90 -42.48 4.28
C MET A 207 11.17 -43.08 4.90
N ALA A 208 12.08 -42.22 5.39
CA ALA A 208 13.28 -42.66 6.11
C ALA A 208 12.93 -43.37 7.43
N TYR A 209 11.94 -42.86 8.17
CA TYR A 209 11.44 -43.48 9.39
C TYR A 209 10.85 -44.88 9.14
N ARG A 210 10.06 -45.06 8.08
CA ARG A 210 9.47 -46.38 7.74
C ARG A 210 10.53 -47.42 7.38
N ARG A 211 11.56 -47.04 6.62
CA ARG A 211 12.61 -47.96 6.17
C ARG A 211 13.42 -48.53 7.34
N LYS A 212 13.59 -47.78 8.42
CA LYS A 212 14.33 -48.20 9.61
C LYS A 212 13.64 -49.33 10.39
N ASN A 213 12.30 -49.40 10.36
CA ASN A 213 11.54 -50.44 11.08
C ASN A 213 11.40 -51.78 10.35
N GLN A 214 11.92 -51.93 9.13
CA GLN A 214 11.88 -53.19 8.36
C GLN A 214 13.23 -53.94 8.32
N GLY A 215 14.25 -53.43 9.02
CA GLY A 215 15.62 -53.96 9.01
C GLY A 215 15.99 -54.94 10.14
N SER A 216 15.03 -55.55 10.83
CA SER A 216 15.31 -56.58 11.84
C SER A 216 14.29 -57.72 11.77
N ALA A 217 14.28 -58.43 10.63
CA ALA A 217 13.81 -59.81 10.57
C ALA A 217 15.03 -60.73 10.49
N PHE A 218 15.26 -61.39 11.62
CA PHE A 218 16.34 -62.31 11.96
C PHE A 218 16.59 -63.38 10.88
N ARG A 219 17.85 -63.59 10.52
CA ARG A 219 18.33 -64.68 9.65
C ARG A 219 18.38 -65.98 10.47
N ILE A 220 17.78 -67.05 9.94
CA ILE A 220 17.71 -68.40 10.54
C ILE A 220 19.11 -69.02 10.61
N VAL A 221 19.43 -69.63 11.76
CA VAL A 221 20.40 -70.74 11.91
C VAL A 221 19.72 -71.83 12.72
#